data_AF-A0A7C4R852-F1
#
_entry.id   AF-A0A7C4R852-F1
#
_cell.length_a   1.000
_cell.length_b   1.000
_cell.length_c   1.000
_cell.angle_alpha   90.00
_cell.angle_beta   90.00
_cell.angle_gamma   90.00
#
_symmetry.space_group_name_H-M   'P 1'
#
loop_
_entity.id
_entity.type
_entity.pdbx_description
1 polymer ?
#
loop_
_entity_poly.entity_id
_entity_poly.type
_entity_poly.pdbx_seq_one_letter_code
_entity_poly.pdbx_strand_id
1 'polypeptide(L)' 'MGRLICGVDEAGRGSVIGPMVIAGILVDEEKINELVNLKVRDSKEIKAEERERL' A
#
# COMPACT_ATOMS: atom_id res chain seq x y z
N MET A 1 24.21 4.67 2.69
CA MET A 1 22.91 4.03 2.45
C MET A 1 22.00 4.48 3.57
N GLY A 2 20.91 5.17 3.24
CA GLY A 2 19.93 5.61 4.24
C GLY A 2 19.21 4.42 4.87
N ARG A 3 18.41 4.69 5.92
CA ARG A 3 17.57 3.67 6.53
C ARG A 3 16.45 3.29 5.57
N LEU A 4 16.24 1.99 5.38
CA LEU A 4 15.12 1.46 4.61
C LEU A 4 13.96 1.09 5.54
N ILE A 5 12.74 1.39 5.11
CA ILE A 5 11.50 1.04 5.82
C ILE A 5 10.71 0.09 4.92
N CYS A 6 10.33 -1.07 5.47
CA CYS A 6 9.48 -2.05 4.82
C CYS A 6 8.09 -2.02 5.45
N GLY A 7 7.06 -1.87 4.63
CA GLY A 7 5.65 -2.02 5.01
C GLY A 7 5.05 -3.23 4.30
N VAL A 8 4.21 -3.99 4.99
CA VAL A 8 3.51 -5.17 4.46
C VAL A 8 2.03 -5.06 4.82
N ASP A 9 1.16 -5.41 3.87
CA ASP A 9 -0.29 -5.40 4.06
C ASP A 9 -0.95 -6.57 3.30
N GLU A 10 -2.18 -6.90 3.67
CA GLU A 10 -2.97 -7.97 3.06
C GLU A 10 -4.34 -7.52 2.57
N ALA A 11 -4.81 -8.14 1.49
CA ALA A 11 -6.17 -7.99 0.97
C ALA A 11 -6.84 -9.35 0.78
N GLY A 12 -8.16 -9.40 1.04
CA GLY A 12 -8.96 -10.62 0.90
C GLY A 12 -9.09 -11.47 2.18
N ARG A 13 -8.57 -10.99 3.32
CA ARG A 13 -8.81 -11.65 4.62
C ARG A 13 -10.30 -11.64 4.97
N GLY A 14 -10.85 -12.83 5.24
CA GLY A 14 -12.26 -13.02 5.59
C GLY A 14 -13.20 -13.25 4.40
N SER A 15 -12.69 -13.21 3.16
CA SER A 15 -13.46 -13.62 1.98
C SER A 15 -13.72 -15.13 1.98
N VAL A 16 -14.94 -15.54 1.63
CA VAL A 16 -15.32 -16.96 1.51
C VAL A 16 -14.72 -17.58 0.24
N ILE A 17 -14.57 -16.78 -0.82
CA ILE A 17 -14.07 -17.21 -2.13
C ILE A 17 -13.07 -16.16 -2.61
N GLY A 18 -12.01 -16.64 -3.28
CA GLY A 18 -10.97 -15.81 -3.86
C GLY A 18 -9.63 -15.91 -3.11
N PRO A 19 -8.53 -15.50 -3.76
CA PRO A 19 -7.21 -15.55 -3.15
C PRO A 19 -7.06 -14.47 -2.06
N MET A 20 -6.21 -14.75 -1.08
CA MET A 20 -5.61 -13.74 -0.22
C MET A 20 -4.33 -13.24 -0.89
N VAL A 21 -4.15 -11.92 -0.95
CA VAL A 21 -2.98 -11.28 -1.55
C VAL A 21 -2.22 -10.56 -0.45
N ILE A 22 -0.90 -10.74 -0.42
CA ILE A 22 0.02 -10.04 0.49
C ILE A 22 0.96 -9.21 -0.38
N ALA A 23 1.12 -7.94 -0.06
CA ALA A 23 2.03 -7.03 -0.75
C ALA A 23 2.97 -6.35 0.24
N GLY A 24 4.20 -6.08 -0.21
CA GLY A 24 5.17 -5.34 0.56
C GLY A 24 5.82 -4.23 -0.27
N ILE A 25 6.12 -3.11 0.35
CA ILE A 25 6.87 -2.00 -0.25
C ILE A 25 8.10 -1.71 0.59
N LEU A 26 9.20 -1.37 -0.08
CA LEU A 26 10.46 -0.95 0.54
C LEU A 26 10.78 0.47 0.10
N VAL A 27 10.96 1.37 1.05
CA VAL A 27 11.23 2.78 0.76
C VAL A 27 12.41 3.29 1.58
N ASP A 28 13.16 4.22 1.02
CA ASP A 28 14.09 5.04 1.79
C ASP A 28 13.29 5.88 2.80
N GLU A 29 13.74 5.95 4.05
CA GLU A 29 13.10 6.74 5.12
C GLU A 29 12.90 8.21 4.71
N GLU A 30 13.82 8.75 3.91
CA GLU A 30 13.77 10.13 3.39
C GLU A 30 12.57 10.38 2.46
N LYS A 31 12.07 9.34 1.78
CA LYS A 31 10.96 9.42 0.81
C LYS A 31 9.59 9.12 1.42
N ILE A 32 9.52 8.84 2.73
CA ILE A 32 8.25 8.45 3.36
C ILE A 32 7.19 9.56 3.26
N ASN A 33 7.61 10.82 3.25
CA ASN A 33 6.71 11.96 3.09
C ASN A 33 6.04 11.99 1.70
N GLU A 34 6.66 11.42 0.67
CA GLU A 34 6.05 11.31 -0.66
C GLU A 34 4.81 10.40 -0.59
N LEU A 35 4.88 9.27 0.13
CA LEU A 35 3.74 8.37 0.34
C LEU A 35 2.59 9.07 1.10
N VAL A 36 2.92 9.87 2.11
CA VAL A 36 1.91 10.65 2.86
C VAL A 36 1.23 11.67 1.95
N ASN A 37 1.99 12.35 1.10
CA ASN A 37 1.47 13.34 0.15
C ASN A 37 0.61 12.72 -0.95
N LEU A 38 0.90 11.48 -1.36
CA LEU A 38 0.06 10.69 -2.27
C LEU A 38 -1.27 10.25 -1.65
N LYS A 39 -1.47 10.44 -0.33
CA LYS A 39 -2.72 10.11 0.39
C LYS A 39 -3.15 8.65 0.26
N VAL A 40 -2.22 7.72 0.13
CA VAL A 40 -2.47 6.27 -0.08
C VAL A 40 -2.95 5.51 1.17
N ARG A 41 -3.38 6.21 2.24
CA ARG A 41 -3.64 5.60 3.55
C ARG A 41 -4.97 4.84 3.64
N ASP A 42 -6.02 5.33 2.99
CA ASP A 42 -7.32 4.66 2.99
C ASP A 42 -7.71 4.29 1.56
N SER A 43 -7.33 3.08 1.17
CA SER A 43 -7.67 2.56 -0.15
C SER A 43 -9.18 2.48 -0.38
N LYS A 44 -10.02 2.49 0.67
CA LYS A 44 -11.49 2.41 0.56
C LYS A 44 -12.13 3.75 0.20
N GLU A 45 -11.41 4.85 0.39
CA GLU A 45 -11.85 6.18 -0.07
C GLU A 45 -11.51 6.42 -1.55
N ILE A 46 -10.65 5.59 -2.14
CA ILE A 46 -10.18 5.68 -3.52
C ILE A 46 -10.95 4.68 -4.41
N LYS A 47 -11.44 5.14 -5.56
CA LYS A 47 -12.08 4.26 -6.56
C LYS A 47 -11.09 3.22 -7.09
N ALA A 48 -11.56 2.04 -7.47
CA ALA A 48 -10.71 0.96 -7.95
C ALA A 48 -9.80 1.39 -9.12
N GLU A 49 -10.36 2.09 -10.12
CA GLU A 49 -9.62 2.62 -11.27
C GLU A 49 -8.53 3.62 -10.88
N GLU A 50 -8.79 4.45 -9.86
CA GLU A 50 -7.81 5.42 -9.38
C GLU A 50 -6.70 4.72 -8.58
N ARG A 51 -6.99 3.63 -7.88
CA ARG A 51 -5.96 2.81 -7.21
C ARG A 51 -4.99 2.15 -8.19
N GLU A 52 -5.45 1.77 -9.38
CA GLU A 52 -4.59 1.18 -10.42
C GLU A 52 -3.65 2.20 -11.07
N ARG A 53 -3.96 3.50 -10.97
CA ARG A 53 -3.19 4.58 -11.58
C ARG A 53 -2.07 5.14 -10.68
N LEU A 54 -2.19 4.95 -9.36
CA LEU A 54 -1.22 5.39 -8.34
C LEU A 54 0.04 4.51 -8.37
#